data_AF-A0A432FBC4-F1
#
_entry.id   AF-A0A432FBC4-F1
#
_cell.length_a   1.000
_cell.length_b   1.000
_cell.length_c   1.000
_cell.angle_alpha   90.00
_cell.angle_beta   90.00
_cell.angle_gamma   90.00
#
_symmetry.space_group_name_H-M   'P 1'
#
loop_
_entity.id
_entity.type
_entity.pdbx_description
1 polymer ?
#
loop_
_entity_poly.entity_id
_entity_poly.type
_entity_poly.pdbx_seq_one_letter_code
_entity_poly.pdbx_strand_id
1 'polypeptide(L)'
;MTERQRYYLKLIIESYINDGEPVASQTLIKKYNLAISSATVRNEMTSLEKEGMLTKHHVSGGRVPSIKGLNYYAKFLSDGSVEDIDKMLQDIFAKRRISIDTTIEEAVSLISNITNMTLVTSSSEANELLKSIQLTPINKENATIVLVTSTGRVESKLIEINNVVSLEDVRISIRLFKERLIDTPLKELAMKMEALAPILSKSVKNYEEVLEQFITKVFDFHNKIVNKVYGNSSLIKAKDIKREDLVNILDMIEHKSI
;
A
#
# COMPACT_ATOMS: atom_id res chain seq x y z
N MET A 1 -28.49 -9.69 21.57
CA MET A 1 -27.42 -9.49 22.56
C MET A 1 -27.81 -8.50 23.65
N THR A 2 -27.80 -8.93 24.90
CA THR A 2 -28.09 -8.12 26.10
C THR A 2 -26.85 -7.31 26.55
N GLU A 3 -27.04 -6.32 27.43
CA GLU A 3 -25.94 -5.57 28.09
C GLU A 3 -24.95 -6.51 28.77
N ARG A 4 -25.50 -7.51 29.48
CA ARG A 4 -24.71 -8.52 30.17
C ARG A 4 -23.88 -9.37 29.20
N GLN A 5 -24.46 -9.78 28.07
CA GLN A 5 -23.74 -10.52 27.03
C GLN A 5 -22.66 -9.66 26.37
N ARG A 6 -22.90 -8.37 26.12
CA ARG A 6 -21.88 -7.42 25.64
C ARG A 6 -20.70 -7.35 26.61
N TYR A 7 -20.98 -7.22 27.90
CA TYR A 7 -19.96 -7.19 28.95
C TYR A 7 -19.11 -8.46 28.96
N TYR A 8 -19.72 -9.65 28.96
CA TYR A 8 -18.94 -10.89 28.93
C TYR A 8 -18.19 -11.10 27.62
N LEU A 9 -18.78 -10.74 26.48
CA LEU A 9 -18.09 -10.79 25.19
C LEU A 9 -16.83 -9.91 25.20
N LYS A 10 -16.93 -8.70 25.76
CA LYS A 10 -15.79 -7.79 25.96
C LYS A 10 -14.67 -8.46 26.77
N LEU A 11 -14.98 -8.94 27.97
CA LEU A 11 -13.99 -9.58 28.86
C LEU A 11 -13.34 -10.83 28.25
N ILE A 12 -14.11 -11.63 27.51
CA ILE A 12 -13.61 -12.81 26.80
C ILE A 12 -12.62 -12.40 25.73
N ILE A 13 -12.97 -11.42 24.90
CA ILE A 13 -12.12 -10.95 23.81
C ILE A 13 -10.85 -10.30 24.36
N GLU A 14 -10.95 -9.45 25.39
CA GLU A 14 -9.79 -8.84 26.05
C GLU A 14 -8.88 -9.91 26.68
N SER A 15 -9.44 -10.94 27.33
CA SER A 15 -8.62 -12.03 27.86
C SER A 15 -7.92 -12.79 26.75
N TYR A 16 -8.61 -13.07 25.65
CA TYR A 16 -8.06 -13.78 24.50
C TYR A 16 -6.95 -12.97 23.80
N ILE A 17 -7.14 -11.66 23.60
CA ILE A 17 -6.13 -10.77 22.99
C ILE A 17 -4.85 -10.73 23.85
N ASN A 18 -4.99 -10.70 25.18
CA ASN A 18 -3.84 -10.63 26.08
C ASN A 18 -3.10 -11.96 26.23
N ASP A 19 -3.83 -13.07 26.31
CA ASP A 19 -3.26 -14.36 26.69
C ASP A 19 -3.00 -15.28 25.47
N GLY A 20 -3.69 -15.07 24.35
CA GLY A 20 -3.63 -15.92 23.16
C GLY A 20 -4.33 -17.28 23.30
N GLU A 21 -4.94 -17.56 24.45
CA GLU A 21 -5.43 -18.88 24.82
C GLU A 21 -6.97 -18.97 24.88
N PRO A 22 -7.58 -20.14 24.59
CA PRO A 22 -9.02 -20.34 24.75
C PRO A 22 -9.52 -20.00 26.16
N VAL A 23 -10.54 -19.14 26.24
CA VAL A 23 -11.01 -18.58 27.51
C VAL A 23 -12.01 -19.53 28.17
N ALA A 24 -11.75 -19.93 29.41
CA ALA A 24 -12.69 -20.71 30.22
C ALA A 24 -13.50 -19.82 31.18
N SER A 25 -14.71 -20.25 31.54
CA SER A 25 -15.57 -19.54 32.49
C SER A 25 -14.89 -19.29 33.83
N GLN A 26 -14.12 -20.26 34.32
CA GLN A 26 -13.37 -20.14 35.57
C GLN A 26 -12.23 -19.12 35.47
N THR A 27 -11.61 -18.99 34.29
CA THR A 27 -10.55 -18.02 34.02
C THR A 27 -11.08 -16.61 34.13
N LEU A 28 -12.25 -16.32 33.55
CA LEU A 28 -12.89 -15.00 33.63
C LEU A 28 -13.24 -14.61 35.06
N ILE A 29 -13.81 -15.54 35.84
CA ILE A 29 -14.17 -15.29 37.24
C ILE A 29 -12.94 -14.93 38.05
N LYS A 30 -11.85 -15.69 37.90
CA LYS A 30 -10.60 -15.43 38.62
C LYS A 30 -9.93 -14.13 38.17
N LYS A 31 -9.86 -13.88 36.86
CA LYS A 31 -9.13 -12.73 36.27
C LYS A 31 -9.85 -11.40 36.55
N TYR A 32 -11.17 -11.38 36.52
CA TYR A 32 -11.98 -10.16 36.66
C TYR A 32 -12.81 -10.11 37.95
N ASN A 33 -12.55 -11.01 38.91
CA ASN A 33 -13.23 -11.09 40.20
C ASN A 33 -14.77 -11.00 40.12
N LEU A 34 -15.36 -11.77 39.20
CA LEU A 34 -16.79 -11.69 38.91
C LEU A 34 -17.62 -12.29 40.07
N ALA A 35 -18.60 -11.53 40.57
CA ALA A 35 -19.50 -11.96 41.65
C ALA A 35 -20.61 -12.93 41.18
N ILE A 36 -20.30 -13.87 40.28
CA ILE A 36 -21.25 -14.84 39.74
C ILE A 36 -20.62 -16.23 39.58
N SER A 37 -21.48 -17.25 39.47
CA SER A 37 -21.03 -18.64 39.34
C SER A 37 -20.44 -18.94 37.96
N SER A 38 -19.53 -19.93 37.92
CA SER A 38 -18.95 -20.47 36.68
C SER A 38 -20.01 -21.03 35.74
N ALA A 39 -21.10 -21.59 36.29
CA ALA A 39 -22.24 -22.08 35.52
C ALA A 39 -22.97 -20.93 34.79
N THR A 40 -23.16 -19.79 35.47
CA THR A 40 -23.77 -18.60 34.88
C THR A 40 -22.93 -18.06 33.71
N VAL A 41 -21.62 -17.91 33.91
CA VAL A 41 -20.70 -17.47 32.83
C VAL A 41 -20.74 -18.45 31.65
N ARG A 42 -20.74 -19.77 31.93
CA ARG A 42 -20.79 -20.80 30.88
C ARG A 42 -22.07 -20.70 30.06
N ASN A 43 -23.23 -20.45 30.68
CA ASN A 43 -24.49 -20.27 29.98
C ASN A 43 -24.47 -19.05 29.05
N GLU A 44 -23.89 -17.92 29.50
CA GLU A 44 -23.70 -16.73 28.67
C GLU A 44 -22.78 -17.00 27.49
N MET A 45 -21.67 -17.70 27.72
CA MET A 45 -20.75 -18.12 26.66
C MET A 45 -21.43 -19.04 25.63
N THR A 46 -22.29 -19.95 26.07
CA THR A 46 -23.10 -20.79 25.16
C THR A 46 -24.11 -19.96 24.36
N SER A 47 -24.70 -18.92 24.94
CA SER A 47 -25.59 -18.02 24.18
C SER A 47 -24.81 -17.23 23.12
N LEU A 48 -23.65 -16.69 23.49
CA LEU A 48 -22.77 -15.96 22.57
C LEU A 48 -22.25 -16.86 21.44
N GLU A 49 -21.99 -18.14 21.71
CA GLU A 49 -21.67 -19.14 20.70
C GLU A 49 -22.84 -19.38 19.73
N LYS A 50 -24.07 -19.53 20.24
CA LYS A 50 -25.27 -19.66 19.39
C LYS A 50 -25.51 -18.42 18.53
N GLU A 51 -25.14 -17.23 19.02
CA GLU A 51 -25.18 -15.97 18.26
C GLU A 51 -24.01 -15.84 17.25
N GLY A 52 -23.09 -16.81 17.24
CA GLY A 52 -21.91 -16.85 16.37
C GLY A 52 -20.80 -15.88 16.76
N MET A 53 -20.82 -15.33 17.97
CA MET A 53 -19.79 -14.41 18.49
C MET A 53 -18.56 -15.17 19.02
N LEU A 54 -18.75 -16.40 19.49
CA LEU A 54 -17.71 -17.29 19.99
C LEU A 54 -17.74 -18.62 19.25
N THR A 55 -16.61 -19.32 19.23
CA THR A 55 -16.54 -20.71 18.75
C THR A 55 -15.87 -21.61 19.78
N LYS A 56 -16.15 -22.91 19.68
CA LYS A 56 -15.56 -23.95 20.53
C LYS A 56 -14.28 -24.44 19.88
N HIS A 57 -13.15 -24.30 20.58
CA HIS A 57 -11.85 -24.79 20.08
C HIS A 57 -11.78 -26.34 20.17
N HIS A 58 -12.26 -26.93 21.28
CA HIS A 58 -12.46 -28.38 21.45
C HIS A 58 -13.63 -28.72 22.37
N VAL A 59 -14.06 -29.99 22.41
CA VAL A 59 -15.23 -30.48 23.19
C VAL A 59 -15.14 -30.12 24.69
N SER A 60 -13.92 -30.02 25.25
CA SER A 60 -13.63 -29.72 26.66
C SER A 60 -12.93 -28.37 26.92
N GLY A 61 -12.42 -27.68 25.89
CA GLY A 61 -11.52 -26.53 26.06
C GLY A 61 -12.15 -25.20 25.62
N GLY A 62 -12.39 -24.32 26.59
CA GLY A 62 -12.65 -22.88 26.43
C GLY A 62 -13.61 -22.41 25.33
N ARG A 63 -13.62 -21.11 25.08
CA ARG A 63 -14.18 -20.47 23.88
C ARG A 63 -13.16 -19.51 23.31
N VAL A 64 -13.11 -19.42 22.00
CA VAL A 64 -12.32 -18.41 21.29
C VAL A 64 -13.28 -17.44 20.60
N PRO A 65 -12.92 -16.15 20.47
CA PRO A 65 -13.67 -15.21 19.65
C PRO A 65 -13.77 -15.69 18.21
N SER A 66 -14.97 -15.59 17.62
CA SER A 66 -15.10 -15.74 16.17
C SER A 66 -14.67 -14.43 15.47
N ILE A 67 -14.47 -14.48 14.15
CA ILE A 67 -14.26 -13.27 13.34
C ILE A 67 -15.41 -12.26 13.56
N LYS A 68 -16.66 -12.75 13.65
CA LYS A 68 -17.82 -11.91 13.93
C LYS A 68 -17.74 -11.26 15.31
N GLY A 69 -17.31 -12.01 16.33
CA GLY A 69 -17.13 -11.51 17.69
C GLY A 69 -16.06 -10.43 17.78
N LEU A 70 -14.90 -10.65 17.16
CA LEU A 70 -13.80 -9.68 17.09
C LEU A 70 -14.23 -8.39 16.38
N ASN A 71 -14.91 -8.50 15.23
CA ASN A 71 -15.43 -7.34 14.50
C ASN A 71 -16.46 -6.55 15.32
N TYR A 72 -17.33 -7.25 16.05
CA TYR A 72 -18.30 -6.60 16.93
C TYR A 72 -17.60 -5.84 18.07
N TYR A 73 -16.60 -6.46 18.69
CA TYR A 73 -15.82 -5.84 19.75
C TYR A 73 -15.11 -4.58 19.26
N ALA A 74 -14.37 -4.66 18.16
CA ALA A 74 -13.64 -3.53 17.60
C ALA A 74 -14.55 -2.35 17.22
N LYS A 75 -15.80 -2.64 16.84
CA LYS A 75 -16.76 -1.61 16.43
C LYS A 75 -17.52 -0.96 17.58
N PHE A 76 -17.80 -1.71 18.66
CA PHE A 76 -18.78 -1.28 19.67
C PHE A 76 -18.32 -1.40 21.12
N LEU A 77 -17.25 -2.14 21.42
CA LEU A 77 -16.86 -2.49 22.80
C LEU A 77 -15.43 -2.09 23.17
N SER A 78 -14.57 -1.84 22.18
CA SER A 78 -13.19 -1.42 22.41
C SER A 78 -13.14 0.04 22.89
N ASP A 79 -12.46 0.27 24.00
CA ASP A 79 -12.31 1.60 24.61
C ASP A 79 -11.07 2.37 24.09
N GLY A 80 -10.39 1.84 23.05
CA GLY A 80 -9.19 2.46 22.50
C GLY A 80 -9.53 3.78 21.79
N SER A 81 -9.07 4.91 22.34
CA SER A 81 -9.23 6.21 21.70
C SER A 81 -8.30 6.30 20.47
N VAL A 82 -8.89 6.17 19.29
CA VAL A 82 -8.20 6.46 18.00
C VAL A 82 -7.88 7.96 17.87
N GLU A 83 -8.50 8.79 18.72
CA GLU A 83 -8.41 10.26 18.71
C GLU A 83 -6.97 10.80 18.80
N ASP A 84 -6.07 10.12 19.50
CA ASP A 84 -4.66 10.53 19.57
C ASP A 84 -3.90 10.22 18.28
N ILE A 85 -4.21 9.09 17.65
CA ILE A 85 -3.63 8.72 16.35
C ILE A 85 -4.11 9.69 15.26
N ASP A 86 -5.41 10.02 15.27
CA ASP A 86 -5.99 10.95 14.30
C ASP A 86 -5.35 12.34 14.38
N LYS A 87 -5.10 12.87 15.59
CA LYS A 87 -4.40 14.15 15.77
C LYS A 87 -2.97 14.09 15.24
N MET A 88 -2.23 13.03 15.58
CA MET A 88 -0.85 12.85 15.11
C MET A 88 -0.78 12.74 13.58
N LEU A 89 -1.74 12.07 12.94
CA LEU A 89 -1.84 11.99 11.49
C LEU A 89 -2.20 13.34 10.86
N GLN A 90 -3.11 14.10 11.46
CA GLN A 90 -3.45 15.46 11.00
C GLN A 90 -2.23 16.37 11.02
N ASP A 91 -1.39 16.30 12.05
CA ASP A 91 -0.15 17.08 12.13
C ASP A 91 0.86 16.71 11.03
N ILE A 92 0.98 15.41 10.71
CA ILE A 92 1.82 14.94 9.58
C ILE A 92 1.27 15.51 8.26
N PHE A 93 -0.04 15.41 8.03
CA PHE A 93 -0.65 15.92 6.80
C PHE A 93 -0.59 17.44 6.66
N ALA A 94 -0.62 18.19 7.77
CA ALA A 94 -0.48 19.65 7.77
C ALA A 94 0.93 20.10 7.33
N LYS A 95 1.96 19.26 7.53
CA LYS A 95 3.35 19.51 7.12
C LYS A 95 3.65 19.23 5.65
N ARG A 96 2.64 18.92 4.81
CA ARG A 96 2.68 18.56 3.37
C ARG A 96 3.52 19.43 2.41
N ARG A 97 4.22 20.45 2.89
CA ARG A 97 4.93 21.45 2.07
C ARG A 97 6.20 20.92 1.38
N ILE A 98 6.67 19.70 1.67
CA ILE A 98 7.98 19.19 1.21
C ILE A 98 7.85 18.14 0.09
N SER A 99 7.18 17.01 0.32
CA SER A 99 6.82 16.06 -0.75
C SER A 99 5.68 15.11 -0.33
N ILE A 100 4.95 14.56 -1.29
CA ILE A 100 3.88 13.60 -1.00
C ILE A 100 4.43 12.27 -0.48
N ASP A 101 5.58 11.83 -1.01
CA ASP A 101 6.23 10.58 -0.61
C ASP A 101 6.69 10.61 0.85
N THR A 102 7.30 11.71 1.28
CA THR A 102 7.75 11.87 2.68
C THR A 102 6.57 11.89 3.65
N THR A 103 5.47 12.55 3.27
CA THR A 103 4.25 12.58 4.07
C THR A 103 3.66 11.17 4.24
N ILE A 104 3.64 10.36 3.17
CA ILE A 104 3.17 8.97 3.22
C ILE A 104 4.10 8.13 4.10
N GLU A 105 5.41 8.26 3.93
CA GLU A 105 6.40 7.53 4.73
C GLU A 105 6.25 7.79 6.24
N GLU A 106 6.08 9.05 6.64
CA GLU A 106 5.87 9.43 8.04
C GLU A 106 4.57 8.85 8.61
N ALA A 107 3.47 8.96 7.86
CA ALA A 107 2.16 8.46 8.29
C ALA A 107 2.15 6.94 8.45
N VAL A 108 2.69 6.20 7.46
CA VAL A 108 2.72 4.73 7.50
C VAL A 108 3.67 4.23 8.59
N SER A 109 4.81 4.89 8.80
CA SER A 109 5.72 4.57 9.88
C SER A 109 5.07 4.76 11.25
N LEU A 110 4.31 5.84 11.44
CA LEU A 110 3.57 6.09 12.68
C LEU A 110 2.56 4.96 12.94
N ILE A 111 1.74 4.60 11.95
CA ILE A 111 0.73 3.56 12.09
C ILE A 111 1.38 2.20 12.38
N SER A 112 2.44 1.86 11.64
CA SER A 112 3.18 0.61 11.84
C SER A 112 3.74 0.48 13.25
N ASN A 113 4.31 1.56 13.79
CA ASN A 113 4.87 1.60 15.13
C ASN A 113 3.80 1.50 16.24
N ILE A 114 2.64 2.13 16.06
CA ILE A 114 1.57 2.09 17.07
C ILE A 114 0.87 0.73 17.07
N THR A 115 0.64 0.16 15.88
CA THR A 115 -0.07 -1.10 15.73
C THR A 115 0.82 -2.33 15.92
N ASN A 116 2.15 -2.15 15.95
CA ASN A 116 3.13 -3.22 15.81
C ASN A 116 2.85 -4.13 14.60
N MET A 117 2.33 -3.57 13.51
CA MET A 117 2.05 -4.30 12.27
C MET A 117 3.04 -3.94 11.18
N THR A 118 3.26 -4.89 10.27
CA THR A 118 3.96 -4.62 9.02
C THR A 118 2.98 -4.05 8.01
N LEU A 119 3.34 -2.92 7.42
CA LEU A 119 2.54 -2.23 6.41
C LEU A 119 3.29 -2.24 5.09
N VAL A 120 2.54 -2.40 4.00
CA VAL A 120 3.07 -2.38 2.64
C VAL A 120 2.32 -1.30 1.87
N THR A 121 3.06 -0.41 1.22
CA THR A 121 2.48 0.53 0.26
C THR A 121 2.97 0.19 -1.13
N SER A 122 2.03 0.00 -2.06
CA SER A 122 2.32 -0.19 -3.47
C SER A 122 2.06 1.12 -4.20
N SER A 123 3.07 1.64 -4.91
CA SER A 123 2.89 2.71 -5.89
C SER A 123 3.10 2.15 -7.29
N SER A 124 2.19 2.49 -8.20
CA SER A 124 2.32 2.18 -9.62
C SER A 124 2.57 3.47 -10.39
N GLU A 125 3.67 3.49 -11.12
CA GLU A 125 4.06 4.60 -11.99
C GLU A 125 3.12 4.76 -13.19
N ALA A 126 2.30 3.73 -13.47
CA ALA A 126 1.48 3.60 -14.66
C ALA A 126 0.48 4.74 -14.87
N ASN A 127 -0.10 5.24 -13.76
CA ASN A 127 -1.16 6.25 -13.77
C ASN A 127 -0.64 7.68 -13.58
N GLU A 128 0.67 7.86 -13.39
CA GLU A 128 1.22 9.20 -13.32
C GLU A 128 1.10 9.90 -14.66
N LEU A 129 0.83 11.21 -14.65
CA LEU A 129 0.69 11.98 -15.87
C LEU A 129 2.01 12.65 -16.24
N LEU A 130 2.35 12.65 -17.52
CA LEU A 130 3.47 13.45 -18.02
C LEU A 130 3.14 14.94 -17.91
N LYS A 131 3.93 15.71 -17.14
CA LYS A 131 3.76 17.17 -16.96
C LYS A 131 4.82 18.00 -17.67
N SER A 132 6.00 17.44 -17.90
CA SER A 132 7.04 18.10 -18.68
C SER A 132 7.93 17.09 -19.38
N ILE A 133 8.42 17.47 -20.56
CA ILE A 133 9.44 16.74 -21.32
C ILE A 133 10.41 17.77 -21.90
N GLN A 134 11.72 17.63 -21.65
CA GLN A 134 12.73 18.60 -22.09
C GLN A 134 13.94 17.89 -22.65
N LEU A 135 14.48 18.42 -23.75
CA LEU A 135 15.72 17.96 -24.37
C LEU A 135 16.87 18.86 -23.92
N THR A 136 17.90 18.25 -23.33
CA THR A 136 19.15 18.91 -22.94
C THR A 136 20.31 18.25 -23.67
N PRO A 137 20.86 18.88 -24.73
CA PRO A 137 22.03 18.35 -25.42
C PRO A 137 23.24 18.34 -24.48
N ILE A 138 23.98 17.22 -24.43
CA ILE A 138 25.22 17.11 -23.64
C ILE A 138 26.43 17.38 -24.55
N ASN A 139 26.48 16.67 -25.67
CA ASN A 139 27.53 16.80 -26.68
C ASN A 139 26.97 16.46 -28.07
N LYS A 140 27.84 16.27 -29.07
CA LYS A 140 27.42 15.97 -30.45
C LYS A 140 26.76 14.60 -30.61
N GLU A 141 27.04 13.68 -29.69
CA GLU A 141 26.64 12.27 -29.77
C GLU A 141 25.57 11.90 -28.74
N ASN A 142 25.31 12.76 -27.76
CA ASN A 142 24.43 12.45 -26.62
C ASN A 142 23.59 13.65 -26.21
N ALA A 143 22.34 13.37 -25.85
CA ALA A 143 21.45 14.30 -25.19
C ALA A 143 20.66 13.61 -24.07
N THR A 144 20.15 14.40 -23.14
CA THR A 144 19.30 13.93 -22.06
C THR A 144 17.87 14.41 -22.27
N ILE A 145 16.92 13.50 -22.14
CA ILE A 145 15.50 13.81 -21.99
C ILE A 145 15.16 13.84 -20.50
N VAL A 146 14.68 15.00 -20.03
CA VAL A 146 14.19 15.20 -18.67
C VAL A 146 12.67 15.15 -18.68
N LEU A 147 12.09 14.24 -17.90
CA LEU A 147 10.65 14.03 -17.76
C LEU A 147 10.23 14.45 -16.35
N VAL A 148 9.10 15.16 -16.25
CA VAL A 148 8.49 15.53 -14.96
C VAL A 148 7.07 14.99 -14.92
N THR A 149 6.68 14.33 -13.84
CA THR A 149 5.35 13.72 -13.69
C THR A 149 4.43 14.55 -12.78
N SER A 150 3.15 14.17 -12.70
CA SER A 150 2.16 14.80 -11.82
C SER A 150 2.44 14.65 -10.32
N THR A 151 3.29 13.70 -9.93
CA THR A 151 3.72 13.51 -8.53
C THR A 151 4.94 14.38 -8.17
N GLY A 152 5.53 15.06 -9.15
CA GLY A 152 6.78 15.80 -9.00
C GLY A 152 8.02 14.95 -9.20
N ARG A 153 7.89 13.66 -9.55
CA ARG A 153 9.04 12.82 -9.92
C ARG A 153 9.72 13.40 -11.16
N VAL A 154 11.05 13.39 -11.14
CA VAL A 154 11.90 13.79 -12.26
C VAL A 154 12.73 12.59 -12.71
N GLU A 155 12.63 12.25 -14.00
CA GLU A 155 13.46 11.22 -14.62
C GLU A 155 14.33 11.79 -15.72
N SER A 156 15.54 11.25 -15.83
CA SER A 156 16.55 11.65 -16.81
C SER A 156 16.95 10.44 -17.63
N LYS A 157 16.65 10.45 -18.94
CA LYS A 157 16.94 9.38 -19.88
C LYS A 157 17.95 9.87 -20.91
N LEU A 158 18.98 9.07 -21.18
CA LEU A 158 20.00 9.41 -22.17
C LEU A 158 19.57 8.89 -23.55
N ILE A 159 19.73 9.73 -24.56
CA ILE A 159 19.51 9.40 -25.97
C ILE A 159 20.79 9.66 -26.76
N GLU A 160 21.00 8.83 -27.77
CA GLU A 160 22.13 8.94 -28.69
C GLU A 160 21.73 9.79 -29.89
N ILE A 161 22.59 10.72 -30.25
CA ILE A 161 22.49 11.57 -31.44
C ILE A 161 23.52 11.08 -32.44
N ASN A 162 23.10 10.78 -33.66
CA ASN A 162 23.97 10.27 -34.70
C ASN A 162 23.48 10.74 -36.09
N ASN A 163 24.03 10.16 -37.17
CA ASN A 163 23.65 10.53 -38.54
C ASN A 163 22.21 10.11 -38.90
N VAL A 164 21.63 9.16 -38.17
CA VAL A 164 20.25 8.70 -38.35
C VAL A 164 19.31 9.54 -37.48
N VAL A 165 19.59 9.65 -36.19
CA VAL A 165 18.83 10.47 -35.23
C VAL A 165 19.55 11.80 -35.03
N SER A 166 19.16 12.82 -35.80
CA SER A 166 19.75 14.15 -35.66
C SER A 166 19.16 14.91 -34.47
N LEU A 167 19.94 15.84 -33.89
CA LEU A 167 19.45 16.67 -32.78
C LEU A 167 18.22 17.50 -33.16
N GLU A 168 18.14 17.94 -34.42
CA GLU A 168 17.01 18.75 -34.90
C GLU A 168 15.74 17.90 -35.03
N ASP A 169 15.86 16.67 -35.53
CA ASP A 169 14.75 15.70 -35.59
C ASP A 169 14.16 15.42 -34.20
N VAL A 170 15.03 15.24 -33.21
CA VAL A 170 14.61 15.06 -31.81
C VAL A 170 13.94 16.32 -31.27
N ARG A 171 14.48 17.51 -31.56
CA ARG A 171 13.91 18.78 -31.11
C ARG A 171 12.49 19.00 -31.67
N ILE A 172 12.28 18.70 -32.95
CA ILE A 172 10.96 18.77 -33.60
C ILE A 172 10.00 17.78 -32.95
N SER A 173 10.45 16.54 -32.73
CA SER A 173 9.67 15.49 -32.07
C SER A 173 9.24 15.90 -30.66
N ILE A 174 10.16 16.42 -29.85
CA ILE A 174 9.88 16.90 -28.48
C ILE A 174 8.84 18.02 -28.48
N ARG A 175 8.87 18.94 -29.45
CA ARG A 175 7.83 19.97 -29.58
C ARG A 175 6.45 19.34 -29.83
N LEU A 176 6.36 18.38 -30.74
CA LEU A 176 5.11 17.67 -31.01
C LEU A 176 4.63 16.88 -29.77
N PHE A 177 5.55 16.24 -29.04
CA PHE A 177 5.23 15.51 -27.82
C PHE A 177 4.72 16.43 -26.72
N LYS A 178 5.28 17.63 -26.55
CA LYS A 178 4.76 18.64 -25.63
C LYS A 178 3.32 19.04 -25.95
N GLU A 179 2.95 19.10 -27.23
CA GLU A 179 1.59 19.48 -27.64
C GLU A 179 0.57 18.35 -27.49
N ARG A 180 1.02 17.09 -27.56
CA ARG A 180 0.12 15.93 -27.71
C ARG A 180 0.16 14.92 -26.56
N LEU A 181 1.25 14.86 -25.82
CA LEU A 181 1.51 13.84 -24.79
C LEU A 181 1.49 14.39 -23.36
N ILE A 182 1.47 15.71 -23.16
CA ILE A 182 1.26 16.28 -21.83
C ILE A 182 -0.11 15.85 -21.30
N ASP A 183 -0.18 15.63 -19.99
CA ASP A 183 -1.33 15.10 -19.27
C ASP A 183 -1.76 13.68 -19.68
N THR A 184 -0.91 12.94 -20.39
CA THR A 184 -1.12 11.53 -20.69
C THR A 184 -0.51 10.65 -19.59
N PRO A 185 -1.23 9.59 -19.15
CA PRO A 185 -0.67 8.56 -18.27
C PRO A 185 0.60 7.94 -18.84
N LEU A 186 1.64 7.73 -18.02
CA LEU A 186 2.94 7.22 -18.49
C LEU A 186 2.80 5.90 -19.27
N LYS A 187 1.92 5.00 -18.82
CA LYS A 187 1.63 3.71 -19.49
C LYS A 187 1.07 3.84 -20.91
N GLU A 188 0.47 4.98 -21.24
CA GLU A 188 -0.14 5.24 -22.55
C GLU A 188 0.81 6.00 -23.50
N LEU A 189 1.95 6.51 -23.00
CA LEU A 189 2.83 7.37 -23.79
C LEU A 189 3.35 6.67 -25.05
N ALA A 190 3.81 5.42 -24.94
CA ALA A 190 4.32 4.66 -26.08
C ALA A 190 3.24 4.51 -27.17
N MET A 191 2.06 4.02 -26.79
CA MET A 191 0.92 3.84 -27.71
C MET A 191 0.46 5.16 -28.35
N LYS A 192 0.33 6.24 -27.56
CA LYS A 192 -0.07 7.54 -28.10
C LYS A 192 1.01 8.15 -28.99
N MET A 193 2.28 7.91 -28.70
CA MET A 193 3.38 8.38 -29.53
C MET A 193 3.42 7.66 -30.88
N GLU A 194 3.19 6.34 -30.92
CA GLU A 194 3.05 5.59 -32.18
C GLU A 194 1.94 6.17 -33.07
N ALA A 195 0.82 6.58 -32.48
CA ALA A 195 -0.27 7.24 -33.21
C ALA A 195 0.14 8.60 -33.84
N LEU A 196 1.26 9.21 -33.41
CA LEU A 196 1.82 10.43 -33.99
C LEU A 196 2.75 10.16 -35.19
N ALA A 197 3.06 8.89 -35.50
CA ALA A 197 3.96 8.53 -36.61
C ALA A 197 3.61 9.20 -37.96
N PRO A 198 2.33 9.27 -38.40
CA PRO A 198 1.97 9.93 -39.66
C PRO A 198 2.20 11.46 -39.67
N ILE A 199 2.29 12.08 -38.49
CA ILE A 199 2.56 13.52 -38.35
C ILE A 199 4.07 13.73 -38.33
N LEU A 200 4.80 12.90 -37.58
CA LEU A 200 6.26 12.95 -37.51
C LEU A 200 6.90 12.71 -38.88
N SER A 201 6.41 11.75 -39.66
CA SER A 201 6.95 11.43 -40.99
C SER A 201 6.91 12.61 -41.97
N LYS A 202 6.08 13.63 -41.73
CA LYS A 202 6.02 14.86 -42.54
C LYS A 202 7.09 15.87 -42.17
N SER A 203 7.63 15.81 -40.95
CA SER A 203 8.51 16.85 -40.38
C SER A 203 9.89 16.33 -39.95
N VAL A 204 10.06 15.02 -39.86
CA VAL A 204 11.24 14.33 -39.34
C VAL A 204 11.66 13.27 -40.35
N LYS A 205 12.92 13.30 -40.79
CA LYS A 205 13.39 12.41 -41.88
C LYS A 205 13.43 10.94 -41.45
N ASN A 206 14.11 10.66 -40.35
CA ASN A 206 14.28 9.31 -39.82
C ASN A 206 13.36 9.11 -38.61
N TYR A 207 12.07 9.40 -38.79
CA TYR A 207 11.10 9.41 -37.69
C TYR A 207 10.93 8.03 -37.02
N GLU A 208 11.13 6.95 -37.76
CA GLU A 208 11.03 5.57 -37.27
C GLU A 208 12.08 5.30 -36.19
N GLU A 209 13.34 5.69 -36.44
CA GLU A 209 14.44 5.53 -35.49
C GLU A 209 14.23 6.41 -34.24
N VAL A 210 13.72 7.64 -34.42
CA VAL A 210 13.36 8.51 -33.30
C VAL A 210 12.27 7.87 -32.44
N LEU A 211 11.22 7.33 -33.07
CA LEU A 211 10.15 6.64 -32.36
C LEU A 211 10.69 5.44 -31.59
N GLU A 212 11.46 4.57 -32.24
CA GLU A 212 12.04 3.38 -31.61
C GLU A 212 12.89 3.75 -30.39
N GLN A 213 13.77 4.74 -30.53
CA GLN A 213 14.62 5.21 -29.44
C GLN A 213 13.79 5.79 -28.29
N PHE A 214 12.70 6.53 -28.57
CA PHE A 214 11.83 7.05 -27.52
C PHE A 214 11.02 5.94 -26.84
N ILE A 215 10.46 4.97 -27.57
CA ILE A 215 9.70 3.85 -26.98
C ILE A 215 10.61 3.04 -26.07
N THR A 216 11.80 2.69 -26.55
CA THR A 216 12.70 1.75 -25.87
C THR A 216 13.56 2.39 -24.78
N LYS A 217 13.98 3.66 -24.93
CA LYS A 217 14.90 4.30 -23.97
C LYS A 217 14.25 5.38 -23.11
N VAL A 218 13.18 6.05 -23.59
CA VAL A 218 12.61 7.23 -22.92
C VAL A 218 11.29 6.92 -22.23
N PHE A 219 10.38 6.25 -22.93
CA PHE A 219 9.04 5.89 -22.48
C PHE A 219 8.94 4.42 -22.04
N ASP A 220 10.07 3.79 -21.75
CA ASP A 220 10.15 2.49 -21.11
C ASP A 220 9.83 2.61 -19.61
N PHE A 221 8.57 2.97 -19.35
CA PHE A 221 7.97 2.90 -18.04
C PHE A 221 7.41 1.49 -17.90
N HIS A 222 8.26 0.55 -17.53
CA HIS A 222 7.77 -0.70 -16.98
C HIS A 222 6.80 -0.36 -15.84
N ASN A 223 5.67 -1.07 -15.76
CA ASN A 223 4.77 -1.03 -14.60
C ASN A 223 5.50 -1.60 -13.39
N LYS A 224 6.55 -0.92 -12.92
CA LYS A 224 7.30 -1.30 -11.76
C LYS A 224 6.40 -0.93 -10.59
N ILE A 225 5.74 -1.93 -10.07
CA ILE A 225 5.11 -1.82 -8.76
C ILE A 225 6.27 -1.67 -7.79
N VAL A 226 6.40 -0.47 -7.23
CA VAL A 226 7.36 -0.23 -6.17
C VAL A 226 6.63 -0.47 -4.86
N ASN A 227 6.96 -1.59 -4.22
CA ASN A 227 6.48 -1.90 -2.88
C ASN A 227 7.47 -1.33 -1.86
N LYS A 228 6.97 -0.50 -0.95
CA LYS A 228 7.70 -0.08 0.25
C LYS A 228 7.11 -0.79 1.45
N VAL A 229 7.97 -1.36 2.28
CA VAL A 229 7.60 -2.15 3.46
C VAL A 229 8.05 -1.43 4.72
N TYR A 230 7.14 -1.33 5.69
CA TYR A 230 7.35 -0.65 6.95
C TYR A 230 7.08 -1.63 8.10
N GLY A 231 7.88 -1.55 9.16
CA GLY A 231 7.71 -2.43 10.31
C GLY A 231 8.13 -3.88 10.05
N ASN A 232 9.12 -4.14 9.20
CA ASN A 232 9.61 -5.50 8.88
C ASN A 232 9.92 -6.33 10.13
N SER A 233 10.40 -5.67 11.19
CA SER A 233 10.70 -6.34 12.46
C SER A 233 9.47 -6.95 13.14
N SER A 234 8.27 -6.41 12.89
CA SER A 234 7.02 -6.89 13.46
C SER A 234 6.61 -8.23 12.84
N LEU A 235 6.71 -8.38 11.51
CA LEU A 235 6.46 -9.64 10.81
C LEU A 235 7.39 -10.76 11.31
N ILE A 236 8.68 -10.44 11.52
CA ILE A 236 9.68 -11.41 11.98
C ILE A 236 9.44 -11.82 13.44
N LYS A 237 8.93 -10.91 14.28
CA LYS A 237 8.65 -11.17 15.70
C LYS A 237 7.31 -11.88 15.94
N ALA A 238 6.46 -12.01 14.92
CA ALA A 238 5.16 -12.65 15.05
C ALA A 238 5.33 -14.15 15.34
N LYS A 239 4.90 -14.58 16.54
CA LYS A 239 5.08 -15.96 17.01
C LYS A 239 4.16 -16.96 16.30
N ASP A 240 3.03 -16.48 15.78
CA ASP A 240 1.97 -17.32 15.20
C ASP A 240 2.13 -17.54 13.69
N ILE A 241 3.14 -16.92 13.07
CA ILE A 241 3.44 -17.07 11.64
C ILE A 241 4.51 -18.14 11.48
N LYS A 242 4.18 -19.23 10.77
CA LYS A 242 5.16 -20.26 10.45
C LYS A 242 6.18 -19.73 9.45
N ARG A 243 7.38 -20.31 9.46
CA ARG A 243 8.46 -19.90 8.55
C ARG A 243 8.09 -20.04 7.07
N GLU A 244 7.36 -21.09 6.71
CA GLU A 244 6.88 -21.32 5.33
C GLU A 244 5.91 -20.22 4.89
N ASP A 245 4.98 -19.83 5.77
CA ASP A 245 4.02 -18.75 5.52
C ASP A 245 4.74 -17.39 5.40
N LEU A 246 5.79 -17.17 6.20
CA LEU A 246 6.60 -15.94 6.13
C LEU A 246 7.31 -15.79 4.79
N VAL A 247 7.85 -16.88 4.21
CA VAL A 247 8.46 -16.87 2.88
C VAL A 247 7.42 -16.50 1.82
N ASN A 248 6.23 -17.10 1.88
CA ASN A 248 5.13 -16.77 0.96
C ASN A 248 4.69 -15.30 1.08
N ILE A 249 4.62 -14.76 2.29
CA ILE A 249 4.28 -13.35 2.52
C ILE A 249 5.34 -12.44 1.92
N LEU A 250 6.64 -12.73 2.11
CA LEU A 250 7.73 -11.93 1.55
C LEU A 250 7.73 -11.97 0.01
N ASP A 251 7.53 -13.14 -0.59
CA ASP A 251 7.40 -13.29 -2.04
C ASP A 251 6.23 -12.47 -2.61
N MET A 252 5.08 -12.48 -1.93
CA MET A 252 3.94 -11.64 -2.30
C MET A 252 4.28 -10.14 -2.20
N ILE A 253 5.02 -9.72 -1.18
CA ILE A 253 5.44 -8.34 -0.99
C ILE A 253 6.45 -7.90 -2.06
N GLU A 254 7.31 -8.78 -2.55
CA GLU A 254 8.30 -8.42 -3.58
C GLU A 254 7.71 -8.39 -5.00
N HIS A 255 6.71 -9.24 -5.28
CA HIS A 255 6.30 -9.51 -6.65
C HIS A 255 4.84 -9.20 -7.00
N LYS A 256 3.98 -8.90 -6.01
CA LYS A 256 2.56 -8.61 -6.25
C LYS A 256 2.22 -7.18 -5.84
N SER A 257 1.28 -6.58 -6.56
CA SER A 257 0.54 -5.43 -6.03
C SER A 257 -0.35 -5.98 -4.91
N ILE A 258 -0.16 -5.48 -3.69
CA ILE A 258 -0.99 -5.83 -2.53
C ILE A 258 -2.06 -4.76 -2.38
#